data_AF-A0AAJ8JSX9-F1
#
_entry.id   AF-A0AAJ8JSX9-F1
#
_cell.length_a   1.000
_cell.length_b   1.000
_cell.length_c   1.000
_cell.angle_alpha   90.00
_cell.angle_beta   90.00
_cell.angle_gamma   90.00
#
_symmetry.space_group_name_H-M   'P 1'
#
loop_
_entity.id
_entity.type
_entity.pdbx_description
1 polymer ?
#
loop_
_entity_poly.entity_id
_entity_poly.type
_entity_poly.pdbx_seq_one_letter_code
_entity_poly.pdbx_strand_id
1 'polypeptide(L)'
;MTLLQQALAPFTLKGFYLLTWGTALGSNIYKTLSGYRTFKVLPRQTFGTLQSHLTPLYFSFSSLTTSALLLTHLYFHPSLISSPRVEPHWLTCEEGRQGLLIIGALIPQLLNWLERVEGKEYDEPYPSDAMDKVNKKFTALHSISTALDTIGLAALAALGLAVSM
;
A
#
# COMPACT_ATOMS: atom_id res chain seq x y z
N MET A 1 26.23 -8.98 -22.39
CA MET A 1 26.16 -7.83 -21.46
C MET A 1 27.37 -7.91 -20.53
N THR A 2 28.02 -6.79 -20.24
CA THR A 2 29.20 -6.78 -19.36
C THR A 2 28.79 -6.88 -17.88
N LEU A 3 29.67 -7.39 -17.00
CA LEU A 3 29.43 -7.46 -15.54
C LEU A 3 29.02 -6.10 -14.95
N LEU A 4 29.57 -5.01 -15.49
CA LEU A 4 29.21 -3.64 -15.10
C LEU A 4 27.75 -3.29 -15.44
N GLN A 5 27.24 -3.71 -16.62
CA GLN A 5 25.83 -3.49 -16.99
C GLN A 5 24.86 -4.27 -16.09
N GLN A 6 25.26 -5.45 -15.63
CA GLN A 6 24.47 -6.24 -14.67
C GLN A 6 24.45 -5.59 -13.28
N ALA A 7 25.60 -5.08 -12.81
CA ALA A 7 25.68 -4.37 -11.53
C ALA A 7 24.85 -3.07 -11.51
N LEU A 8 24.71 -2.41 -12.65
CA LEU A 8 23.91 -1.18 -12.78
C LEU A 8 22.43 -1.43 -13.10
N ALA A 9 22.02 -2.69 -13.33
CA ALA A 9 20.64 -3.04 -13.69
C ALA A 9 19.58 -2.46 -12.73
N PRO A 10 19.76 -2.45 -11.40
CA PRO A 10 18.79 -1.87 -10.47
C PRO A 10 18.65 -0.34 -10.60
N PHE A 11 19.69 0.34 -11.09
CA PHE A 11 19.71 1.80 -11.30
C PHE A 11 19.19 2.22 -12.68
N THR A 12 18.81 1.27 -13.52
CA THR A 12 18.05 1.56 -14.74
C THR A 12 16.60 1.87 -14.38
N LEU A 13 15.85 2.54 -15.26
CA LEU A 13 14.44 2.83 -14.99
C LEU A 13 13.59 1.55 -14.84
N LYS A 14 13.93 0.47 -15.55
CA LYS A 14 13.29 -0.84 -15.40
C LYS A 14 13.64 -1.49 -14.06
N GLY A 15 14.91 -1.40 -13.64
CA GLY A 15 15.34 -1.83 -12.32
C GLY A 15 14.64 -1.06 -11.20
N PHE A 16 14.52 0.26 -11.35
CA PHE A 16 13.81 1.12 -10.42
C PHE A 16 12.32 0.79 -10.32
N TYR A 17 11.66 0.46 -11.44
CA TYR A 17 10.28 -0.06 -11.44
C TYR A 17 10.16 -1.36 -10.61
N LEU A 18 11.07 -2.33 -10.81
CA LEU A 18 11.07 -3.58 -10.06
C LEU A 18 11.42 -3.37 -8.58
N LEU A 19 12.35 -2.47 -8.27
CA LEU A 19 12.72 -2.13 -6.90
C LEU A 19 11.56 -1.46 -6.16
N THR A 20 10.86 -0.51 -6.78
CA THR A 20 9.70 0.16 -6.16
C THR A 20 8.54 -0.81 -5.96
N TRP A 21 8.25 -1.66 -6.94
CA TRP A 21 7.26 -2.75 -6.79
C TRP A 21 7.63 -3.73 -5.67
N GLY A 22 8.85 -4.27 -5.68
CA GLY A 22 9.32 -5.23 -4.68
C GLY A 22 9.36 -4.63 -3.27
N THR A 23 9.73 -3.35 -3.15
CA THR A 23 9.70 -2.61 -1.89
C THR A 23 8.28 -2.41 -1.37
N ALA A 24 7.34 -2.02 -2.24
CA ALA A 24 5.94 -1.85 -1.86
C ALA A 24 5.33 -3.18 -1.39
N LEU A 25 5.51 -4.26 -2.17
CA LEU A 25 5.02 -5.60 -1.83
C LEU A 25 5.66 -6.12 -0.54
N GLY A 26 7.00 -6.02 -0.43
CA GLY A 26 7.75 -6.46 0.75
C GLY A 26 7.35 -5.71 2.02
N SER A 27 7.07 -4.41 1.91
CA SER A 27 6.59 -3.59 3.04
C SER A 27 5.21 -4.05 3.53
N ASN A 28 4.29 -4.34 2.60
CA ASN A 28 2.96 -4.86 2.93
C ASN A 28 3.06 -6.21 3.66
N ILE A 29 3.84 -7.16 3.11
CA ILE A 29 4.08 -8.48 3.72
C ILE A 29 4.71 -8.33 5.12
N TYR A 30 5.76 -7.50 5.23
CA TYR A 30 6.43 -7.27 6.51
C TYR A 30 5.49 -6.66 7.54
N LYS A 31 4.66 -5.69 7.16
CA LYS A 31 3.65 -5.11 8.05
C LYS A 31 2.68 -6.18 8.56
N THR A 32 2.22 -7.09 7.70
CA THR A 32 1.31 -8.16 8.12
C THR A 32 1.97 -9.10 9.14
N LEU A 33 3.18 -9.56 8.84
CA LEU A 33 3.90 -10.51 9.70
C LEU A 33 4.33 -9.88 11.03
N SER A 34 4.92 -8.69 10.98
CA SER A 34 5.34 -7.95 12.17
C SER A 34 4.12 -7.56 13.00
N GLY A 35 3.05 -7.05 12.39
CA GLY A 35 1.79 -6.73 13.08
C GLY A 35 1.22 -7.91 13.86
N TYR A 36 1.14 -9.10 13.22
CA TYR A 36 0.69 -10.32 13.89
C TYR A 36 1.57 -10.69 15.09
N ARG A 37 2.89 -10.72 14.90
CA ARG A 37 3.82 -11.09 15.98
C ARG A 37 3.72 -10.11 17.14
N THR A 38 3.62 -8.82 16.84
CA THR A 38 3.61 -7.75 17.84
C THR A 38 2.31 -7.75 18.64
N PHE A 39 1.18 -7.98 17.97
CA PHE A 39 -0.13 -8.18 18.62
C PHE A 39 -0.14 -9.36 19.60
N LYS A 40 0.59 -10.45 19.29
CA LYS A 40 0.65 -11.64 20.15
C LYS A 40 1.59 -11.49 21.35
N VAL A 41 2.54 -10.58 21.29
CA VAL A 41 3.62 -10.47 22.29
C VAL A 41 3.42 -9.27 23.21
N LEU A 42 2.92 -8.14 22.71
CA LEU A 42 2.80 -6.93 23.50
C LEU A 42 1.45 -6.83 24.23
N PRO A 43 1.43 -6.25 25.44
CA PRO A 43 0.18 -5.82 26.07
C PRO A 43 -0.59 -4.85 25.15
N ARG A 44 -1.93 -4.90 25.18
CA ARG A 44 -2.81 -4.13 24.28
C ARG A 44 -2.50 -2.64 24.22
N GLN A 45 -2.26 -2.00 25.37
CA GLN A 45 -1.91 -0.57 25.41
C GLN A 45 -0.57 -0.29 24.72
N THR A 46 0.47 -1.08 25.03
CA THR A 46 1.78 -0.95 24.40
C THR A 46 1.72 -1.22 22.89
N PHE A 47 0.93 -2.21 22.47
CA PHE A 47 0.66 -2.48 21.06
C PHE A 47 0.00 -1.26 20.39
N GLY A 48 -1.05 -0.69 20.98
CA GLY A 48 -1.74 0.49 20.46
C GLY A 48 -0.80 1.69 20.32
N THR A 49 0.01 1.98 21.34
CA THR A 49 1.02 3.05 21.28
C THR A 49 2.05 2.79 20.17
N LEU A 50 2.53 1.55 20.01
CA LEU A 50 3.46 1.25 18.92
C LEU A 50 2.79 1.43 17.55
N GLN A 51 1.56 0.96 17.38
CA GLN A 51 0.80 1.08 16.13
C GLN A 51 0.51 2.53 15.77
N SER A 52 0.22 3.41 16.74
CA SER A 52 -0.03 4.83 16.46
C SER A 52 1.18 5.55 15.87
N HIS A 53 2.40 5.05 16.11
CA HIS A 53 3.62 5.57 15.51
C HIS A 53 4.04 4.85 14.22
N LEU A 54 3.91 3.52 14.16
CA LEU A 54 4.35 2.74 12.99
C LEU A 54 3.38 2.82 11.82
N THR A 55 2.08 2.82 12.08
CA THR A 55 1.04 2.74 11.03
C THR A 55 1.04 3.95 10.09
N PRO A 56 1.11 5.21 10.58
CA PRO A 56 1.19 6.37 9.70
C PRO A 56 2.48 6.37 8.85
N LEU A 57 3.60 5.94 9.44
CA LEU A 57 4.88 5.83 8.73
C LEU A 57 4.84 4.77 7.63
N TYR A 58 4.24 3.62 7.91
CA TYR A 58 4.04 2.56 6.94
C TYR A 58 3.19 3.03 5.75
N PHE A 59 2.03 3.65 6.02
CA PHE A 59 1.13 4.08 4.93
C PHE A 59 1.72 5.23 4.12
N SER A 60 2.49 6.14 4.73
CA SER A 60 3.18 7.21 3.99
C SER A 60 4.28 6.64 3.08
N PHE A 61 5.11 5.73 3.61
CA PHE A 61 6.15 5.05 2.85
C PHE A 61 5.59 4.20 1.71
N SER A 62 4.54 3.42 1.99
CA SER A 62 3.88 2.58 1.00
C SER A 62 3.25 3.44 -0.10
N SER A 63 2.57 4.55 0.28
CA SER A 63 1.99 5.47 -0.70
C SER A 63 3.06 6.11 -1.60
N LEU A 64 4.20 6.51 -1.02
CA LEU A 64 5.30 7.11 -1.78
C LEU A 64 5.92 6.12 -2.76
N THR A 65 6.20 4.90 -2.31
CA THR A 65 6.79 3.84 -3.14
C THR A 65 5.84 3.38 -4.24
N THR A 66 4.55 3.22 -3.94
CA THR A 66 3.52 2.87 -4.93
C THR A 66 3.25 4.02 -5.90
N SER A 67 3.36 5.29 -5.47
CA SER A 67 3.31 6.45 -6.36
C SER A 67 4.48 6.48 -7.33
N ALA A 68 5.71 6.21 -6.85
CA ALA A 68 6.88 6.09 -7.71
C ALA A 68 6.74 4.95 -8.73
N LEU A 69 6.16 3.81 -8.31
CA LEU A 69 5.79 2.71 -9.20
C LEU A 69 4.78 3.14 -10.27
N LEU A 70 3.74 3.88 -9.89
CA LEU A 70 2.75 4.38 -10.86
C LEU A 70 3.36 5.35 -11.86
N LEU A 71 4.17 6.30 -11.40
CA LEU A 71 4.81 7.29 -12.26
C LEU A 71 5.76 6.63 -13.26
N THR A 72 6.52 5.63 -12.82
CA THR A 72 7.43 4.88 -13.70
C THR A 72 6.66 3.99 -14.67
N HIS A 73 5.53 3.41 -14.26
CA HIS A 73 4.62 2.70 -15.16
C HIS A 73 4.10 3.60 -16.27
N LEU A 74 3.57 4.79 -15.92
CA LEU A 74 3.04 5.75 -16.88
C LEU A 74 4.12 6.32 -17.80
N TYR A 75 5.37 6.40 -17.33
CA TYR A 75 6.51 6.76 -18.17
C TYR A 75 6.76 5.71 -19.28
N PHE A 76 6.68 4.42 -18.97
CA PHE A 76 6.83 3.36 -19.97
C PHE A 76 5.61 3.22 -20.89
N HIS A 77 4.44 3.64 -20.41
CA HIS A 77 3.16 3.47 -21.12
C HIS A 77 2.43 4.82 -21.28
N PRO A 78 3.01 5.78 -22.03
CA PRO A 78 2.44 7.13 -22.17
C PRO A 78 1.06 7.14 -22.84
N SER A 79 0.69 6.08 -23.56
CA SER A 79 -0.66 5.91 -24.13
C SER A 79 -1.76 5.87 -23.06
N LEU A 80 -1.44 5.49 -21.82
CA LEU A 80 -2.41 5.49 -20.72
C LEU A 80 -2.77 6.91 -20.24
N ILE A 81 -1.98 7.92 -20.64
CA ILE A 81 -2.17 9.33 -20.26
C ILE A 81 -3.11 10.05 -21.24
N SER A 82 -3.16 9.60 -22.51
CA SER A 82 -3.71 10.40 -23.61
C SER A 82 -5.24 10.45 -23.68
N SER A 83 -5.96 9.38 -23.31
CA SER A 83 -7.43 9.41 -23.24
C SER A 83 -8.03 8.16 -22.57
N PRO A 84 -9.08 8.28 -21.73
CA PRO A 84 -9.83 7.13 -21.21
C PRO A 84 -10.67 6.40 -22.27
N ARG A 85 -10.85 7.00 -23.46
CA ARG A 85 -11.84 6.58 -24.47
C ARG A 85 -11.24 6.13 -25.80
N VAL A 86 -9.94 6.30 -26.00
CA VAL A 86 -9.26 5.92 -27.24
C VAL A 86 -8.33 4.76 -26.93
N GLU A 87 -8.42 3.69 -27.71
CA GLU A 87 -7.52 2.55 -27.54
C GLU A 87 -6.05 2.94 -27.82
N PRO A 88 -5.09 2.36 -27.07
CA PRO A 88 -5.26 1.41 -25.97
C PRO A 88 -5.65 2.13 -24.66
N HIS A 89 -6.77 1.73 -24.04
CA HIS A 89 -7.24 2.30 -22.77
C HIS A 89 -7.09 1.31 -21.62
N TRP A 90 -7.23 1.82 -20.38
CA TRP A 90 -6.89 1.11 -19.13
C TRP A 90 -7.52 -0.29 -18.95
N LEU A 91 -8.63 -0.60 -19.60
CA LEU A 91 -9.34 -1.88 -19.45
C LEU A 91 -9.07 -2.86 -20.59
N THR A 92 -8.59 -2.38 -21.75
CA THR A 92 -8.43 -3.20 -22.96
C THR A 92 -7.02 -3.71 -23.16
N CYS A 93 -6.00 -2.93 -22.77
CA CYS A 93 -4.62 -3.36 -22.84
C CYS A 93 -4.13 -4.02 -21.54
N GLU A 94 -3.01 -4.72 -21.63
CA GLU A 94 -2.40 -5.40 -20.48
C GLU A 94 -1.77 -4.39 -19.52
N GLU A 95 -1.06 -3.41 -20.06
CA GLU A 95 -0.42 -2.32 -19.33
C GLU A 95 -1.48 -1.52 -18.56
N GLY A 96 -2.64 -1.29 -19.16
CA GLY A 96 -3.77 -0.66 -18.50
C GLY A 96 -4.23 -1.42 -17.26
N ARG A 97 -4.36 -2.75 -17.38
CA ARG A 97 -4.76 -3.63 -16.26
C ARG A 97 -3.69 -3.64 -15.16
N GLN A 98 -2.42 -3.66 -15.53
CA GLN A 98 -1.30 -3.50 -14.59
C GLN A 98 -1.37 -2.15 -13.86
N GLY A 99 -1.64 -1.06 -14.59
CA GLY A 99 -1.87 0.27 -14.03
C GLY A 99 -3.03 0.29 -13.03
N LEU A 100 -4.14 -0.39 -13.33
CA LEU A 100 -5.28 -0.52 -12.41
C LEU A 100 -4.91 -1.27 -11.12
N LEU A 101 -4.04 -2.28 -11.19
CA LEU A 101 -3.53 -2.96 -10.00
C LEU A 101 -2.66 -2.03 -9.14
N ILE A 102 -1.81 -1.20 -9.76
CA ILE A 102 -1.02 -0.19 -9.04
C ILE A 102 -1.95 0.81 -8.35
N ILE A 103 -2.98 1.31 -9.04
CA ILE A 103 -3.99 2.23 -8.46
C ILE A 103 -4.78 1.54 -7.35
N GLY A 104 -5.16 0.27 -7.56
CA GLY A 104 -5.83 -0.58 -6.58
C GLY A 104 -5.01 -0.80 -5.31
N ALA A 105 -3.69 -0.65 -5.37
CA ALA A 105 -2.83 -0.58 -4.19
C ALA A 105 -2.69 0.82 -3.62
N LEU A 106 -2.48 1.83 -4.46
CA LEU A 106 -2.20 3.20 -4.05
C LEU A 106 -3.37 3.86 -3.32
N ILE A 107 -4.60 3.74 -3.86
CA ILE A 107 -5.78 4.41 -3.28
C ILE A 107 -6.04 3.94 -1.84
N PRO A 108 -6.11 2.63 -1.55
CA PRO A 108 -6.21 2.15 -0.17
C PRO A 108 -5.14 2.70 0.78
N GLN A 109 -3.89 2.74 0.32
CA GLN A 109 -2.76 3.23 1.13
C GLN A 109 -2.89 4.73 1.44
N LEU A 110 -3.32 5.53 0.46
CA LEU A 110 -3.57 6.96 0.65
C LEU A 110 -4.74 7.23 1.60
N LEU A 111 -5.86 6.52 1.42
CA LEU A 111 -7.02 6.63 2.31
C LEU A 111 -6.63 6.31 3.76
N ASN A 112 -5.90 5.22 3.95
CA ASN A 112 -5.39 4.84 5.25
C ASN A 112 -4.38 5.85 5.81
N TRP A 113 -3.51 6.42 4.99
CA TRP A 113 -2.59 7.46 5.46
C TRP A 113 -3.34 8.70 5.95
N LEU A 114 -4.32 9.17 5.17
CA LEU A 114 -5.14 10.35 5.50
C LEU A 114 -5.92 10.13 6.81
N GLU A 115 -6.56 8.97 6.98
CA GLU A 115 -7.25 8.61 8.23
C GLU A 115 -6.33 8.73 9.46
N ARG A 116 -5.06 8.34 9.32
CA ARG A 116 -4.09 8.30 10.42
C ARG A 116 -3.53 9.67 10.77
N VAL A 117 -3.43 10.57 9.79
CA VAL A 117 -3.05 11.97 10.02
C VAL A 117 -4.12 12.71 10.84
N GLU A 118 -5.40 12.30 10.76
CA GLU A 118 -6.49 12.90 11.53
C GLU A 118 -6.54 12.49 13.02
N GLY A 119 -5.72 11.52 13.45
CA GLY A 119 -5.26 11.38 14.84
C GLY A 119 -6.30 10.98 15.91
N LYS A 120 -7.14 9.97 15.68
CA LYS A 120 -8.16 9.54 16.67
C LYS A 120 -8.10 8.06 17.02
N GLU A 121 -7.45 7.70 18.14
CA GLU A 121 -7.61 6.39 18.79
C GLU A 121 -7.47 6.50 20.32
N TYR A 122 -8.47 6.02 21.08
CA TYR A 122 -8.38 5.71 22.52
C TYR A 122 -9.51 4.75 22.93
N ASP A 123 -9.22 3.78 23.80
CA ASP A 123 -10.19 2.79 24.31
C ASP A 123 -9.82 2.36 25.75
N GLU A 124 -10.76 2.50 26.70
CA GLU A 124 -10.60 2.15 28.13
C GLU A 124 -11.45 0.94 28.55
N PRO A 125 -11.07 0.20 29.61
CA PRO A 125 -11.77 -1.02 30.06
C PRO A 125 -13.20 -0.82 30.55
N TYR A 126 -13.57 0.39 30.98
CA TYR A 126 -14.93 0.75 31.43
C TYR A 126 -15.37 2.03 30.71
N PRO A 127 -15.67 1.94 29.40
CA PRO A 127 -15.98 3.11 28.61
C PRO A 127 -17.34 3.67 29.05
N SER A 128 -17.41 4.99 29.25
CA SER A 128 -18.70 5.68 29.35
C SER A 128 -19.52 5.49 28.06
N ASP A 129 -20.83 5.76 28.07
CA ASP A 129 -21.67 5.66 26.86
C ASP A 129 -21.14 6.53 25.69
N ALA A 130 -20.49 7.65 26.01
CA ALA A 130 -19.84 8.49 25.02
C ALA A 130 -18.60 7.81 24.41
N MET A 131 -17.81 7.12 25.25
CA MET A 131 -16.63 6.37 24.84
C MET A 131 -17.01 5.10 24.05
N ASP A 132 -18.11 4.42 24.39
CA ASP A 132 -18.61 3.27 23.65
C ASP A 132 -18.98 3.63 22.19
N LYS A 133 -19.55 4.82 21.96
CA LYS A 133 -19.81 5.34 20.61
C LYS A 133 -18.52 5.60 19.84
N VAL A 134 -17.46 6.05 20.51
CA VAL A 134 -16.13 6.26 19.91
C VAL A 134 -15.50 4.91 19.55
N ASN A 135 -15.57 3.91 20.44
CA ASN A 135 -15.06 2.56 20.21
C ASN A 135 -15.71 1.86 19.02
N LYS A 136 -17.03 2.04 18.84
CA LYS A 136 -17.76 1.52 17.66
C LYS A 136 -17.26 2.14 16.37
N LYS A 137 -17.05 3.46 16.35
CA LYS A 137 -16.48 4.17 15.19
C LYS A 137 -15.06 3.69 14.91
N PHE A 138 -14.23 3.61 15.94
CA PHE A 138 -12.87 3.07 15.86
C PHE A 138 -12.87 1.67 15.24
N THR A 139 -13.71 0.77 15.73
CA THR A 139 -13.77 -0.62 15.25
C THR A 139 -14.18 -0.69 13.78
N ALA A 140 -15.16 0.12 13.38
CA ALA A 140 -15.58 0.21 11.98
C ALA A 140 -14.46 0.73 11.07
N LEU A 141 -13.82 1.84 11.46
CA LEU A 141 -12.71 2.45 10.71
C LEU A 141 -11.51 1.50 10.62
N HIS A 142 -11.11 0.87 11.72
CA HIS A 142 -10.03 -0.13 11.74
C HIS A 142 -10.32 -1.31 10.80
N SER A 143 -11.57 -1.77 10.75
CA SER A 143 -11.99 -2.87 9.86
C SER A 143 -11.92 -2.46 8.40
N ILE A 144 -12.39 -1.25 8.06
CA ILE A 144 -12.27 -0.68 6.71
C ILE A 144 -10.79 -0.54 6.32
N SER A 145 -9.98 0.02 7.22
CA SER A 145 -8.56 0.24 7.01
C SER A 145 -7.82 -1.07 6.73
N THR A 146 -8.14 -2.13 7.47
CA THR A 146 -7.59 -3.48 7.28
C THR A 146 -8.02 -4.10 5.96
N ALA A 147 -9.29 -3.94 5.57
CA ALA A 147 -9.78 -4.44 4.28
C ALA A 147 -9.10 -3.75 3.11
N LEU A 148 -8.95 -2.42 3.19
CA LEU A 148 -8.23 -1.60 2.22
C LEU A 148 -6.76 -2.03 2.08
N ASP A 149 -6.05 -2.20 3.20
CA ASP A 149 -4.65 -2.68 3.20
C ASP A 149 -4.52 -4.07 2.57
N THR A 150 -5.49 -4.96 2.83
CA THR A 150 -5.54 -6.31 2.23
C THR A 150 -5.75 -6.26 0.72
N ILE A 151 -6.66 -5.39 0.23
CA ILE A 151 -6.86 -5.15 -1.21
C ILE A 151 -5.55 -4.67 -1.83
N GLY A 152 -4.84 -3.75 -1.18
CA GLY A 152 -3.57 -3.24 -1.71
C GLY A 152 -2.47 -4.29 -1.80
N LEU A 153 -2.34 -5.15 -0.78
CA LEU A 153 -1.44 -6.30 -0.82
C LEU A 153 -1.79 -7.26 -1.97
N ALA A 154 -3.06 -7.60 -2.12
CA ALA A 154 -3.51 -8.49 -3.19
C ALA A 154 -3.24 -7.90 -4.58
N ALA A 155 -3.45 -6.60 -4.76
CA ALA A 155 -3.19 -5.91 -6.02
C ALA A 155 -1.69 -5.89 -6.38
N LEU A 156 -0.80 -5.63 -5.41
CA LEU A 156 0.65 -5.68 -5.61
C LEU A 156 1.15 -7.10 -5.95
N ALA A 157 0.59 -8.12 -5.31
CA ALA A 157 0.90 -9.51 -5.60
C ALA A 157 0.43 -9.91 -7.01
N ALA A 158 -0.80 -9.54 -7.38
CA ALA A 158 -1.34 -9.77 -8.71
C ALA A 158 -0.54 -9.04 -9.80
N LEU A 159 -0.05 -7.83 -9.52
CA LEU A 159 0.84 -7.10 -10.43
C LEU A 159 2.15 -7.85 -10.67
N GLY A 160 2.73 -8.44 -9.62
CA GLY A 160 3.92 -9.28 -9.74
C GLY A 160 3.72 -10.46 -10.69
N LEU A 161 2.57 -11.13 -10.59
CA LEU A 161 2.20 -12.20 -11.51
C LEU A 161 2.05 -11.67 -12.94
N ALA A 162 1.31 -10.56 -13.12
CA ALA A 162 1.05 -9.97 -14.43
C ALA A 162 2.33 -9.52 -15.16
N VAL A 163 3.32 -8.98 -14.45
CA VAL A 163 4.60 -8.53 -15.04
C VAL A 163 5.57 -9.71 -15.28
N SER A 164 5.29 -10.89 -14.72
CA SER A 164 6.15 -12.08 -14.85
C SER A 164 5.72 -13.05 -15.96
N MET A 165 4.56 -12.82 -16.59
CA MET A 165 4.03 -13.63 -17.70
C MET A 165 4.42 -13.03 -19.05
#